data_AF-A0A9D3YG50-F1
#
_entry.id   AF-A0A9D3YG50-F1
#
_cell.length_a   1.000
_cell.length_b   1.000
_cell.length_c   1.000
_cell.angle_alpha   90.00
_cell.angle_beta   90.00
_cell.angle_gamma   90.00
#
_symmetry.space_group_name_H-M   'P 1'
#
loop_
_entity.id
_entity.type
_entity.pdbx_description
1 polymer ?
#
loop_
_entity_poly.entity_id
_entity_poly.type
_entity_poly.pdbx_seq_one_letter_code
_entity_poly.pdbx_strand_id
1 'polypeptide(L)'
;MARLVDVLTEKERTNWLKAWLAIGIAKEGLEHFVDNEIQTIHNRIYNTVLSSRPSQTSPCTKCDTANLLKCPTPGMCNKKGGQSVCASMHDTPLKQYRPCPLKICDKVRDEITKEHRFKHGSWKNTSANKWYSDPWEIAKCFLPPDGYKGTSSVKDTDFNGVVSILLNCKHFESKFSFQISTTQARSACLLSRARDFGRNVRHSSQFKVTDFDLRNLFTTLEMLFKDLAHEVQVQDAVTKLQEENISGSF
;
A
#
# COMPACT_ATOMS: atom_id res chain seq x y z
N MET A 1 20.80 14.34 6.21
CA MET A 1 20.11 15.64 5.95
C MET A 1 21.07 16.81 5.67
N ALA A 2 22.35 16.76 6.05
CA ALA A 2 23.29 17.91 5.93
C ALA A 2 23.91 18.19 4.54
N ARG A 3 23.28 17.78 3.42
CA ARG A 3 23.76 18.09 2.04
C ARG A 3 22.63 18.38 1.04
N LEU A 4 21.45 18.74 1.53
CA LEU A 4 20.23 18.95 0.72
C LEU A 4 19.97 20.42 0.35
N VAL A 5 20.75 21.34 0.92
CA VAL A 5 20.35 22.75 1.11
C VAL A 5 21.05 23.68 0.11
N ASP A 6 22.14 23.26 -0.53
CA ASP A 6 23.05 24.15 -1.26
C ASP A 6 22.74 24.34 -2.76
N VAL A 7 21.75 23.62 -3.31
CA VAL A 7 21.39 23.68 -4.75
C VAL A 7 20.01 24.31 -5.00
N LEU A 8 19.20 24.47 -3.96
CA LEU A 8 17.86 25.04 -4.06
C LEU A 8 17.87 26.51 -3.65
N THR A 9 17.15 27.34 -4.40
CA THR A 9 16.77 28.69 -3.95
C THR A 9 15.96 28.61 -2.65
N GLU A 10 15.92 29.71 -1.90
CA GLU A 10 15.11 29.81 -0.69
C GLU A 10 13.65 29.47 -0.95
N LYS A 11 13.10 29.96 -2.08
CA LYS A 11 11.73 29.67 -2.51
C LYS A 11 11.50 28.19 -2.82
N GLU A 12 12.40 27.55 -3.58
CA GLU A 12 12.30 26.10 -3.87
C GLU A 12 12.39 25.26 -2.58
N ARG A 13 13.21 25.68 -1.61
CA ARG A 13 13.31 25.01 -0.30
C ARG A 13 12.01 25.13 0.51
N THR A 14 11.43 26.33 0.57
CA THR A 14 10.15 26.57 1.23
C THR A 14 9.04 25.75 0.59
N ASN A 15 8.96 25.71 -0.73
CA ASN A 15 7.97 24.89 -1.44
C ASN A 15 8.15 23.40 -1.18
N TRP A 16 9.40 22.93 -1.12
CA TRP A 16 9.68 21.54 -0.78
C TRP A 16 9.22 21.18 0.64
N LEU A 17 9.45 22.06 1.62
CA LEU A 17 8.98 21.87 3.00
C LEU A 17 7.45 21.86 3.08
N LYS A 18 6.78 22.78 2.39
CA LYS A 18 5.31 22.82 2.31
C LYS A 18 4.74 21.55 1.67
N ALA A 19 5.35 21.07 0.58
CA ALA A 19 4.96 19.82 -0.04
C ALA A 19 5.11 18.62 0.90
N TRP A 20 6.23 18.55 1.62
CA TRP A 20 6.47 17.49 2.60
C TRP A 20 5.44 17.53 3.74
N LEU A 21 5.12 18.72 4.25
CA LEU A 21 4.09 18.92 5.27
C LEU A 21 2.71 18.52 4.76
N ALA A 22 2.31 18.95 3.56
CA ALA A 22 1.03 18.61 2.95
C ALA A 22 0.86 17.09 2.78
N ILE A 23 1.93 16.39 2.38
CA ILE A 23 1.95 14.92 2.31
C ILE A 23 1.77 14.28 3.70
N GLY A 24 2.40 14.86 4.73
CA GLY A 24 2.24 14.43 6.11
C GLY A 24 0.81 14.58 6.61
N ILE A 25 0.21 15.75 6.43
CA ILE A 25 -1.18 16.05 6.77
C ILE A 25 -2.12 15.09 6.05
N ALA A 26 -1.90 14.87 4.74
CA ALA A 26 -2.73 13.96 3.97
C ALA A 26 -2.60 12.50 4.43
N LYS A 27 -1.39 12.07 4.82
CA LYS A 27 -1.17 10.75 5.40
C LYS A 27 -1.95 10.59 6.70
N GLU A 28 -1.84 11.54 7.61
CA GLU A 28 -2.57 11.56 8.89
C GLU A 28 -4.08 11.50 8.71
N GLY A 29 -4.64 12.29 7.78
CA GLY A 29 -6.08 12.29 7.49
C GLY A 29 -6.58 10.94 6.97
N LEU A 30 -5.74 10.17 6.27
CA LEU A 30 -6.07 8.84 5.76
C LEU A 30 -5.86 7.72 6.78
N GLU A 31 -5.16 7.95 7.89
CA GLU A 31 -4.74 6.86 8.79
C GLU A 31 -5.93 6.06 9.32
N HIS A 32 -6.88 6.75 9.93
CA HIS A 32 -8.04 6.14 10.56
C HIS A 32 -8.95 5.44 9.52
N PHE A 33 -9.19 6.09 8.39
CA PHE A 33 -9.97 5.53 7.30
C PHE A 33 -9.36 4.23 6.78
N VAL A 34 -8.05 4.23 6.48
CA VAL A 34 -7.37 3.04 5.96
C VAL A 34 -7.34 1.92 6.99
N ASP A 35 -7.11 2.23 8.26
CA ASP A 35 -7.06 1.22 9.32
C ASP A 35 -8.43 0.51 9.47
N ASN A 36 -9.51 1.28 9.49
CA ASN A 36 -10.88 0.75 9.59
C ASN A 36 -11.27 -0.10 8.37
N GLU A 37 -10.92 0.34 7.17
CA GLU A 37 -11.22 -0.39 5.94
C GLU A 37 -10.36 -1.67 5.84
N ILE A 38 -9.10 -1.64 6.30
CA ILE A 38 -8.26 -2.85 6.43
C ILE A 38 -8.87 -3.84 7.42
N GLN A 39 -9.36 -3.39 8.57
CA GLN A 39 -10.08 -4.23 9.52
C GLN A 39 -11.33 -4.86 8.88
N THR A 40 -12.07 -4.07 8.09
CA THR A 40 -13.24 -4.54 7.34
C THR A 40 -12.88 -5.62 6.31
N ILE A 41 -11.81 -5.40 5.55
CA ILE A 41 -11.27 -6.39 4.60
C ILE A 41 -10.88 -7.67 5.32
N HIS A 42 -10.15 -7.56 6.43
CA HIS A 42 -9.70 -8.69 7.24
C HIS A 42 -10.90 -9.52 7.73
N ASN A 43 -11.88 -8.87 8.37
CA ASN A 43 -13.09 -9.54 8.85
C ASN A 43 -13.86 -10.25 7.74
N ARG A 44 -14.00 -9.60 6.58
CA ARG A 44 -14.69 -10.17 5.40
C ARG A 44 -13.97 -11.40 4.86
N ILE A 45 -12.64 -11.35 4.73
CA ILE A 45 -11.83 -12.49 4.30
C ILE A 45 -12.01 -13.65 5.29
N TYR A 46 -11.90 -13.39 6.59
CA TYR A 46 -12.04 -14.44 7.60
C TYR A 46 -13.43 -15.05 7.66
N ASN A 47 -14.47 -14.23 7.63
CA ASN A 47 -15.84 -14.73 7.62
C ASN A 47 -16.11 -15.60 6.38
N THR A 48 -15.54 -15.25 5.22
CA THR A 48 -15.61 -16.07 4.01
C THR A 48 -14.91 -17.42 4.19
N VAL A 49 -13.70 -17.41 4.76
CA VAL A 49 -12.92 -18.64 4.99
C VAL A 49 -13.58 -19.54 6.04
N LEU A 50 -14.06 -18.98 7.15
CA LEU A 50 -14.73 -19.71 8.23
C LEU A 50 -16.08 -20.28 7.80
N SER A 51 -16.88 -19.52 7.05
CA SER A 51 -18.17 -20.01 6.52
C SER A 51 -17.98 -21.24 5.63
N SER A 52 -16.85 -21.33 4.93
CA SER A 52 -16.53 -22.49 4.12
C SER A 52 -16.02 -23.72 4.91
N ARG A 53 -15.76 -23.59 6.23
CA ARG A 53 -15.27 -24.64 7.15
C ARG A 53 -15.65 -24.36 8.63
N PRO A 54 -16.92 -24.54 9.02
CA PRO A 54 -17.38 -24.24 10.38
C PRO A 54 -16.73 -25.09 11.48
N SER A 55 -16.13 -26.24 11.14
CA SER A 55 -15.48 -27.16 12.09
C SER A 55 -14.03 -26.82 12.44
N GLN A 56 -13.43 -25.78 11.82
CA GLN A 56 -12.07 -25.35 12.10
C GLN A 56 -12.09 -23.97 12.75
N THR A 57 -12.01 -23.94 14.09
CA THR A 57 -12.04 -22.72 14.90
C THR A 57 -10.65 -22.16 15.22
N SER A 58 -9.58 -22.92 14.98
CA SER A 58 -8.22 -22.53 15.36
C SER A 58 -7.38 -22.01 14.19
N PRO A 59 -6.67 -20.88 14.33
CA PRO A 59 -5.78 -20.35 13.30
C PRO A 59 -4.55 -21.22 13.01
N CYS A 60 -3.99 -21.14 11.79
CA CYS A 60 -2.69 -21.74 11.49
C CYS A 60 -1.56 -20.90 12.12
N THR A 61 -0.85 -21.44 13.10
CA THR A 61 0.29 -20.77 13.72
C THR A 61 1.65 -21.17 13.12
N LYS A 62 1.67 -22.21 12.29
CA LYS A 62 2.91 -22.83 11.77
C LYS A 62 3.24 -22.45 10.32
N CYS A 63 2.37 -21.69 9.65
CA CYS A 63 2.48 -21.40 8.23
C CYS A 63 3.49 -20.26 7.98
N ASP A 64 4.53 -20.53 7.18
CA ASP A 64 5.41 -19.49 6.60
C ASP A 64 4.84 -19.07 5.24
N THR A 65 4.75 -17.76 4.99
CA THR A 65 4.24 -17.20 3.74
C THR A 65 4.99 -17.75 2.53
N ALA A 66 6.30 -17.93 2.63
CA ALA A 66 7.12 -18.41 1.52
C ALA A 66 6.72 -19.82 1.06
N ASN A 67 6.19 -20.65 1.96
CA ASN A 67 5.73 -22.00 1.64
C ASN A 67 4.37 -22.01 0.93
N LEU A 68 3.61 -20.92 0.98
CA LEU A 68 2.28 -20.83 0.36
C LEU A 68 2.34 -20.37 -1.09
N LEU A 69 3.52 -20.05 -1.63
CA LEU A 69 3.66 -19.51 -2.98
C LEU A 69 3.95 -20.64 -3.98
N LYS A 70 3.13 -20.71 -5.03
CA LYS A 70 3.32 -21.67 -6.13
C LYS A 70 4.34 -21.14 -7.14
N CYS A 71 5.11 -22.03 -7.79
CA CYS A 71 5.94 -21.68 -8.96
C CYS A 71 5.01 -21.07 -10.02
N PRO A 72 5.23 -19.80 -10.45
CA PRO A 72 4.36 -19.13 -11.40
C PRO A 72 4.41 -19.76 -12.80
N THR A 73 5.48 -20.51 -13.10
CA THR A 73 5.68 -21.24 -14.36
C THR A 73 6.10 -22.68 -14.07
N PRO A 74 5.16 -23.58 -13.74
CA PRO A 74 5.45 -24.97 -13.34
C PRO A 74 6.32 -25.77 -14.32
N GLY A 75 6.42 -25.35 -15.59
CA GLY A 75 7.28 -25.94 -16.64
C GLY A 75 8.63 -25.26 -16.90
N MET A 76 8.95 -24.14 -16.24
CA MET A 76 10.27 -23.46 -16.35
C MET A 76 11.14 -23.64 -15.09
N CYS A 77 10.67 -24.49 -14.19
CA CYS A 77 11.29 -24.85 -12.93
C CYS A 77 12.30 -26.00 -13.23
N ASN A 78 13.60 -25.69 -13.39
CA ASN A 78 14.65 -26.69 -13.67
C ASN A 78 15.06 -27.42 -12.38
N LYS A 79 15.22 -28.75 -12.44
CA LYS A 79 15.78 -29.53 -11.33
C LYS A 79 17.30 -29.56 -11.44
N LYS A 80 18.02 -28.86 -10.57
CA LYS A 80 19.46 -29.08 -10.34
C LYS A 80 19.66 -29.65 -8.94
N GLY A 81 20.29 -30.83 -8.83
CA GLY A 81 20.62 -31.45 -7.53
C GLY A 81 19.43 -31.74 -6.61
N GLY A 82 18.23 -31.99 -7.16
CA GLY A 82 17.01 -32.24 -6.36
C GLY A 82 16.24 -30.99 -5.91
N GLN A 83 16.73 -29.79 -6.21
CA GLN A 83 16.03 -28.53 -5.95
C GLN A 83 15.44 -27.95 -7.24
N SER A 84 14.19 -27.47 -7.17
CA SER A 84 13.56 -26.74 -8.27
C SER A 84 14.06 -25.29 -8.24
N VAL A 85 14.50 -24.76 -9.38
CA VAL A 85 14.93 -23.35 -9.54
C VAL A 85 14.16 -22.73 -10.71
N CYS A 86 13.58 -21.54 -10.53
CA CYS A 86 12.91 -20.81 -11.61
C CYS A 86 13.98 -20.16 -12.51
N ALA A 87 13.94 -20.42 -13.82
CA ALA A 87 14.92 -19.86 -14.76
C ALA A 87 14.84 -18.32 -14.91
N SER A 88 13.73 -17.68 -14.53
CA SER A 88 13.47 -16.25 -14.79
C SER A 88 13.59 -15.32 -13.58
N MET A 89 13.91 -15.83 -12.39
CA MET A 89 14.18 -15.02 -11.20
C MET A 89 15.40 -15.59 -10.48
N HIS A 90 16.51 -14.85 -10.50
CA HIS A 90 17.83 -15.11 -9.91
C HIS A 90 17.92 -16.18 -8.80
N ASP A 91 18.95 -17.05 -8.90
CA ASP A 91 19.70 -17.86 -7.90
C ASP A 91 19.15 -18.06 -6.46
N THR A 92 17.84 -18.03 -6.30
CA THR A 92 17.18 -18.24 -5.02
C THR A 92 16.54 -19.62 -5.11
N PRO A 93 16.91 -20.58 -4.24
CA PRO A 93 16.26 -21.88 -4.20
C PRO A 93 14.75 -21.68 -4.10
N LEU A 94 13.97 -22.30 -4.99
CA LEU A 94 12.53 -22.27 -4.80
C LEU A 94 12.23 -23.04 -3.53
N LYS A 95 11.73 -22.33 -2.51
CA LYS A 95 11.02 -23.01 -1.43
C LYS A 95 9.84 -23.71 -2.10
N GLN A 96 9.86 -25.03 -2.10
CA GLN A 96 8.77 -25.85 -2.63
C GLN A 96 7.46 -25.40 -1.97
N TYR A 97 6.41 -25.21 -2.79
CA TYR A 97 5.07 -24.98 -2.27
C TYR A 97 4.70 -26.10 -1.29
N ARG A 98 4.42 -25.73 -0.04
CA ARG A 98 3.88 -26.63 0.99
C ARG A 98 2.51 -26.08 1.40
N PRO A 99 1.41 -26.76 1.03
CA PRO A 99 0.08 -26.31 1.39
C PRO A 99 -0.06 -26.22 2.92
N CYS A 100 -0.89 -25.30 3.37
CA CYS A 100 -1.27 -25.21 4.77
C CYS A 100 -1.92 -26.55 5.19
N PRO A 101 -1.45 -27.21 6.27
CA PRO A 101 -2.06 -28.46 6.75
C PRO A 101 -3.56 -28.31 7.04
N LEU A 102 -3.97 -27.13 7.52
CA LEU A 102 -5.37 -26.79 7.78
C LEU A 102 -6.10 -26.23 6.55
N LYS A 103 -5.40 -25.97 5.43
CA LYS A 103 -5.86 -25.25 4.23
C LYS A 103 -6.40 -23.83 4.47
N ILE A 104 -6.33 -23.30 5.69
CA ILE A 104 -6.84 -21.97 6.05
C ILE A 104 -6.00 -20.89 5.37
N CYS A 105 -4.67 -20.91 5.53
CA CYS A 105 -3.81 -19.89 4.91
C CYS A 105 -3.84 -19.93 3.38
N ASP A 106 -4.04 -21.10 2.76
CA ASP A 106 -4.22 -21.18 1.32
C ASP A 106 -5.46 -20.42 0.86
N LYS A 107 -6.58 -20.58 1.57
CA LYS A 107 -7.82 -19.85 1.27
C LYS A 107 -7.68 -18.36 1.55
N VAL A 108 -7.06 -17.97 2.66
CA VAL A 108 -6.79 -16.54 2.96
C VAL A 108 -5.93 -15.92 1.86
N ARG A 109 -4.86 -16.59 1.41
CA ARG A 109 -4.05 -16.14 0.26
C ARG A 109 -4.91 -15.95 -0.99
N ASP A 110 -5.79 -16.90 -1.28
CA ASP A 110 -6.65 -16.84 -2.46
C ASP A 110 -7.64 -15.66 -2.39
N GLU A 111 -8.24 -15.40 -1.23
CA GLU A 111 -9.10 -14.24 -1.00
C GLU A 111 -8.32 -12.91 -1.11
N ILE A 112 -7.13 -12.81 -0.51
CA ILE A 112 -6.24 -11.65 -0.67
C ILE A 112 -5.92 -11.42 -2.17
N THR A 113 -5.64 -12.49 -2.90
CA THR A 113 -5.33 -12.42 -4.34
C THR A 113 -6.54 -11.95 -5.16
N LYS A 114 -7.76 -12.34 -4.78
CA LYS A 114 -9.00 -11.85 -5.41
C LYS A 114 -9.22 -10.36 -5.17
N GLU A 115 -8.97 -9.89 -3.96
CA GLU A 115 -9.07 -8.48 -3.58
C GLU A 115 -7.94 -7.63 -4.16
N HIS A 116 -6.81 -8.23 -4.52
CA HIS A 116 -5.70 -7.53 -5.16
C HIS A 116 -6.00 -7.23 -6.64
N ARG A 117 -5.91 -5.95 -7.03
CA ARG A 117 -6.18 -5.46 -8.38
C ARG A 117 -5.37 -6.21 -9.45
N PHE A 118 -4.08 -6.42 -9.18
CA PHE A 118 -3.17 -7.11 -10.10
C PHE A 118 -2.93 -8.59 -9.80
N LYS A 119 -3.66 -9.19 -8.85
CA LYS A 119 -3.43 -10.59 -8.44
C LYS A 119 -1.98 -10.92 -8.02
N HIS A 120 -1.22 -9.91 -7.60
CA HIS A 120 0.18 -10.01 -7.22
C HIS A 120 0.39 -9.42 -5.82
N GLY A 121 0.08 -10.20 -4.80
CA GLY A 121 0.34 -9.79 -3.42
C GLY A 121 1.83 -9.71 -3.11
N SER A 122 2.22 -8.72 -2.30
CA SER A 122 3.59 -8.54 -1.81
C SER A 122 3.92 -9.50 -0.67
N TRP A 123 3.96 -10.79 -1.00
CA TRP A 123 4.08 -11.89 -0.04
C TRP A 123 5.34 -11.86 0.82
N LYS A 124 6.40 -11.15 0.38
CA LYS A 124 7.65 -11.00 1.16
C LYS A 124 7.49 -10.07 2.37
N ASN A 125 6.49 -9.19 2.36
CA ASN A 125 6.26 -8.24 3.45
C ASN A 125 5.49 -8.88 4.61
N THR A 126 4.79 -9.98 4.40
CA THR A 126 3.76 -10.49 5.30
C THR A 126 4.11 -11.85 5.92
N SER A 127 3.51 -12.14 7.06
CA SER A 127 3.64 -13.37 7.84
C SER A 127 2.30 -14.11 7.90
N ALA A 128 2.19 -15.21 7.16
CA ALA A 128 0.93 -15.95 7.02
C ALA A 128 0.38 -16.55 8.32
N ASN A 129 1.25 -16.82 9.30
CA ASN A 129 0.84 -17.24 10.65
C ASN A 129 0.19 -16.12 11.48
N LYS A 130 0.35 -14.86 11.06
CA LYS A 130 -0.25 -13.69 11.72
C LYS A 130 -1.49 -13.17 11.01
N TRP A 131 -1.76 -13.59 9.77
CA TRP A 131 -2.94 -13.11 9.04
C TRP A 131 -4.23 -13.18 9.85
N TYR A 132 -4.38 -14.17 10.74
CA TYR A 132 -5.58 -14.32 11.54
C TYR A 132 -5.73 -13.26 12.63
N SER A 133 -4.64 -12.94 13.32
CA SER A 133 -4.66 -12.04 14.48
C SER A 133 -4.33 -10.60 14.15
N ASP A 134 -3.74 -10.36 12.98
CA ASP A 134 -3.19 -9.06 12.59
C ASP A 134 -3.72 -8.65 11.21
N PRO A 135 -4.69 -7.73 11.15
CA PRO A 135 -5.18 -7.12 9.91
C PRO A 135 -4.08 -6.45 9.09
N TRP A 136 -3.06 -5.92 9.75
CA TRP A 136 -1.98 -5.22 9.06
C TRP A 136 -1.13 -6.18 8.22
N GLU A 137 -0.99 -7.43 8.64
CA GLU A 137 -0.30 -8.44 7.85
C GLU A 137 -1.05 -8.73 6.52
N ILE A 138 -2.38 -8.57 6.49
CA ILE A 138 -3.14 -8.56 5.22
C ILE A 138 -2.85 -7.29 4.43
N ALA A 139 -2.86 -6.11 5.07
CA ALA A 139 -2.58 -4.83 4.41
C ALA A 139 -1.22 -4.81 3.68
N LYS A 140 -0.19 -5.42 4.28
CA LYS A 140 1.15 -5.54 3.69
C LYS A 140 1.18 -6.25 2.33
N CYS A 141 0.18 -7.08 2.05
CA CYS A 141 0.04 -7.73 0.73
C CYS A 141 -0.26 -6.73 -0.38
N PHE A 142 -0.77 -5.54 -0.07
CA PHE A 142 -1.11 -4.48 -1.04
C PHE A 142 -0.03 -3.39 -1.12
N LEU A 143 0.99 -3.45 -0.27
CA LEU A 143 2.15 -2.54 -0.32
C LEU A 143 3.10 -2.91 -1.47
N PRO A 144 4.02 -2.02 -1.88
CA PRO A 144 5.12 -2.39 -2.77
C PRO A 144 5.94 -3.58 -2.24
N PRO A 145 6.59 -4.39 -3.11
CA PRO A 145 7.17 -5.68 -2.73
C PRO A 145 8.34 -5.60 -1.74
N ASP A 146 8.98 -4.44 -1.61
CA ASP A 146 10.16 -4.24 -0.78
C ASP A 146 9.99 -3.00 0.12
N GLY A 147 10.66 -3.00 1.28
CA GLY A 147 10.71 -1.85 2.20
C GLY A 147 9.63 -1.80 3.29
N TYR A 148 8.66 -2.73 3.30
CA TYR A 148 7.52 -2.66 4.23
C TYR A 148 7.38 -3.86 5.18
N LYS A 149 8.33 -4.80 5.17
CA LYS A 149 8.29 -5.98 6.07
C LYS A 149 8.22 -5.58 7.55
N GLY A 150 8.89 -4.48 7.91
CA GLY A 150 8.98 -4.00 9.30
C GLY A 150 7.85 -3.08 9.76
N THR A 151 6.90 -2.69 8.90
CA THR A 151 5.80 -1.81 9.34
C THR A 151 4.80 -2.60 10.18
N SER A 152 4.26 -1.99 11.24
CA SER A 152 3.28 -2.64 12.13
C SER A 152 1.87 -2.05 12.03
N SER A 153 1.73 -0.89 11.39
CA SER A 153 0.45 -0.19 11.29
C SER A 153 0.45 0.82 10.13
N VAL A 154 -0.72 1.42 9.86
CA VAL A 154 -0.84 2.57 8.96
C VAL A 154 0.05 3.73 9.42
N LYS A 155 0.11 3.95 10.74
CA LYS A 155 0.93 5.01 11.36
C LYS A 155 2.42 4.85 11.05
N ASP A 156 2.93 3.63 11.03
CA ASP A 156 4.34 3.33 10.72
C ASP A 156 4.64 3.29 9.21
N THR A 157 3.62 3.52 8.39
CA THR A 157 3.70 3.42 6.93
C THR A 157 3.72 4.80 6.32
N ASP A 158 4.57 5.01 5.33
CA ASP A 158 4.64 6.30 4.66
C ASP A 158 3.44 6.55 3.74
N PHE A 159 3.25 7.81 3.33
CA PHE A 159 2.17 8.20 2.44
C PHE A 159 2.12 7.35 1.16
N ASN A 160 3.28 7.02 0.59
CA ASN A 160 3.36 6.19 -0.61
C ASN A 160 2.85 4.77 -0.37
N GLY A 161 3.14 4.18 0.78
CA GLY A 161 2.61 2.91 1.22
C GLY A 161 1.09 2.97 1.42
N VAL A 162 0.58 3.97 2.14
CA VAL A 162 -0.86 4.19 2.35
C VAL A 162 -1.60 4.29 1.01
N VAL A 163 -1.13 5.16 0.11
CA VAL A 163 -1.73 5.30 -1.22
C VAL A 163 -1.59 4.03 -2.07
N SER A 164 -0.52 3.26 -1.89
CA SER A 164 -0.36 1.97 -2.58
C SER A 164 -1.41 0.95 -2.15
N ILE A 165 -1.79 0.92 -0.88
CA ILE A 165 -2.89 0.07 -0.39
C ILE A 165 -4.20 0.45 -1.10
N LEU A 166 -4.55 1.74 -1.11
CA LEU A 166 -5.76 2.27 -1.76
C LEU A 166 -5.80 1.90 -3.25
N LEU A 167 -4.66 1.99 -3.93
CA LEU A 167 -4.55 1.71 -5.35
C LEU A 167 -4.57 0.22 -5.70
N ASN A 168 -3.99 -0.63 -4.86
CA ASN A 168 -3.76 -2.05 -5.15
C ASN A 168 -4.89 -2.95 -4.64
N CYS A 169 -5.71 -2.49 -3.69
CA CYS A 169 -6.86 -3.23 -3.19
C CYS A 169 -8.16 -2.78 -3.90
N LYS A 170 -8.96 -3.74 -4.38
CA LYS A 170 -10.23 -3.48 -5.07
C LYS A 170 -11.32 -2.93 -4.14
N HIS A 171 -11.22 -3.21 -2.84
CA HIS A 171 -12.18 -2.73 -1.85
C HIS A 171 -12.40 -1.21 -1.90
N PHE A 172 -11.31 -0.46 -2.09
CA PHE A 172 -11.34 0.99 -2.14
C PHE A 172 -11.91 1.57 -3.44
N GLU A 173 -12.17 0.76 -4.47
CA GLU A 173 -12.69 1.27 -5.75
C GLU A 173 -14.06 1.93 -5.62
N SER A 174 -14.88 1.45 -4.67
CA SER A 174 -16.19 2.03 -4.37
C SER A 174 -16.13 3.26 -3.47
N LYS A 175 -14.96 3.57 -2.90
CA LYS A 175 -14.76 4.65 -1.91
C LYS A 175 -14.31 5.96 -2.55
N PHE A 176 -13.92 5.93 -3.82
CA PHE A 176 -13.45 7.09 -4.57
C PHE A 176 -14.23 7.19 -5.88
N SER A 177 -14.68 8.40 -6.21
CA SER A 177 -15.50 8.68 -7.40
C SER A 177 -14.69 8.58 -8.71
N PHE A 178 -13.36 8.68 -8.62
CA PHE A 178 -12.47 8.50 -9.77
C PHE A 178 -12.14 7.01 -9.98
N GLN A 179 -12.43 6.50 -11.18
CA GLN A 179 -12.21 5.09 -11.50
C GLN A 179 -10.71 4.72 -11.56
N ILE A 180 -10.32 3.67 -10.84
CA ILE A 180 -8.96 3.08 -10.85
C ILE A 180 -8.93 1.83 -11.77
N SER A 181 -10.00 1.58 -12.52
CA SER A 181 -10.34 0.29 -13.16
C SER A 181 -9.37 -0.16 -14.26
N THR A 182 -8.57 0.73 -14.86
CA THR A 182 -7.60 0.40 -15.92
C THR A 182 -6.20 0.94 -15.63
N THR A 183 -5.16 0.33 -16.22
CA THR A 183 -3.77 0.80 -16.10
C THR A 183 -3.58 2.23 -16.61
N GLN A 184 -4.33 2.62 -17.65
CA GLN A 184 -4.31 3.99 -18.19
C GLN A 184 -5.06 4.97 -17.27
N ALA A 185 -6.20 4.57 -16.70
CA ALA A 185 -6.93 5.36 -15.70
C ALA A 185 -6.13 5.52 -14.39
N ARG A 186 -5.35 4.49 -14.00
CA ARG A 186 -4.51 4.54 -12.82
C ARG A 186 -3.47 5.65 -12.90
N SER A 187 -2.72 5.78 -13.99
CA SER A 187 -1.72 6.86 -14.13
C SER A 187 -2.35 8.26 -14.09
N ALA A 188 -3.62 8.36 -14.47
CA ALA A 188 -4.37 9.62 -14.46
C ALA A 188 -5.13 9.90 -13.15
N CYS A 189 -5.35 8.90 -12.29
CA CYS A 189 -6.13 9.07 -11.07
C CYS A 189 -5.38 9.85 -9.98
N LEU A 190 -6.13 10.55 -9.12
CA LEU A 190 -5.59 11.44 -8.09
C LEU A 190 -4.63 10.73 -7.14
N LEU A 191 -4.94 9.49 -6.76
CA LEU A 191 -4.06 8.66 -5.92
C LEU A 191 -2.68 8.45 -6.56
N SER A 192 -2.60 8.10 -7.85
CA SER A 192 -1.30 7.92 -8.49
C SER A 192 -0.53 9.22 -8.60
N ARG A 193 -1.20 10.34 -8.92
CA ARG A 193 -0.56 11.66 -8.95
C ARG A 193 0.02 12.03 -7.59
N ALA A 194 -0.77 11.87 -6.52
CA ALA A 194 -0.33 12.15 -5.16
C ALA A 194 0.86 11.26 -4.75
N ARG A 195 0.81 9.96 -5.06
CA ARG A 195 1.92 9.03 -4.80
C ARG A 195 3.18 9.38 -5.59
N ASP A 196 3.05 9.66 -6.87
CA ASP A 196 4.20 9.95 -7.73
C ASP A 196 4.86 11.28 -7.30
N PHE A 197 4.07 12.27 -6.90
CA PHE A 197 4.56 13.48 -6.26
C PHE A 197 5.28 13.19 -4.94
N GLY A 198 4.66 12.40 -4.05
CA GLY A 198 5.25 12.03 -2.76
C GLY A 198 6.55 11.26 -2.90
N ARG A 199 6.67 10.39 -3.91
CA ARG A 199 7.92 9.73 -4.28
C ARG A 199 8.98 10.73 -4.71
N ASN A 200 8.64 11.69 -5.57
CA ASN A 200 9.58 12.69 -6.06
C ASN A 200 10.10 13.58 -4.93
N VAL A 201 9.21 14.10 -4.06
CA VAL A 201 9.60 14.91 -2.89
C VAL A 201 10.54 14.14 -1.97
N ARG A 202 10.28 12.85 -1.73
CA ARG A 202 11.06 12.03 -0.78
C ARG A 202 12.40 11.55 -1.32
N HIS A 203 12.47 11.20 -2.60
CA HIS A 203 13.61 10.46 -3.16
C HIS A 203 14.44 11.24 -4.18
N SER A 204 13.93 12.33 -4.74
CA SER A 204 14.70 13.12 -5.68
C SER A 204 15.36 14.29 -4.94
N SER A 205 16.67 14.14 -4.71
CA SER A 205 17.53 15.14 -4.06
C SER A 205 17.67 16.44 -4.87
N GLN A 206 17.18 16.45 -6.11
CA GLN A 206 17.17 17.60 -7.02
C GLN A 206 15.74 18.04 -7.38
N PHE A 207 14.71 17.50 -6.70
CA PHE A 207 13.33 17.83 -7.02
C PHE A 207 13.02 19.27 -6.62
N LYS A 208 12.98 20.13 -7.64
CA LYS A 208 12.58 21.52 -7.52
C LYS A 208 11.07 21.57 -7.51
N VAL A 209 10.50 21.91 -6.36
CA VAL A 209 9.06 22.10 -6.24
C VAL A 209 8.74 23.53 -6.64
N THR A 210 8.22 23.72 -7.85
CA THR A 210 7.75 25.04 -8.30
C THR A 210 6.43 25.40 -7.61
N ASP A 211 6.01 26.66 -7.70
CA ASP A 211 4.70 27.09 -7.19
C ASP A 211 3.56 26.35 -7.89
N PHE A 212 3.73 26.06 -9.17
CA PHE A 212 2.78 25.29 -9.97
C PHE A 212 2.67 23.85 -9.45
N ASP A 213 3.81 23.20 -9.19
CA ASP A 213 3.84 21.85 -8.62
C ASP A 213 3.17 21.81 -7.25
N LEU A 214 3.44 22.80 -6.40
CA LEU A 214 2.85 22.90 -5.08
C LEU A 214 1.33 23.07 -5.16
N ARG A 215 0.82 24.00 -5.98
CA ARG A 215 -0.62 24.20 -6.18
C ARG A 215 -1.31 22.95 -6.72
N ASN A 216 -0.67 22.25 -7.65
CA ASN A 216 -1.18 20.99 -8.18
C ASN A 216 -1.24 19.90 -7.12
N LEU A 217 -0.26 19.83 -6.20
CA LEU A 217 -0.30 18.91 -5.07
C LEU A 217 -1.50 19.21 -4.17
N PHE A 218 -1.63 20.44 -3.68
CA PHE A 218 -2.73 20.83 -2.79
C PHE A 218 -4.09 20.54 -3.45
N THR A 219 -4.27 20.95 -4.70
CA THR A 219 -5.50 20.65 -5.46
C THR A 219 -5.76 19.15 -5.56
N THR A 220 -4.73 18.34 -5.84
CA THR A 220 -4.86 16.88 -5.93
C THR A 220 -5.28 16.27 -4.59
N LEU A 221 -4.71 16.73 -3.47
CA LEU A 221 -5.02 16.23 -2.13
C LEU A 221 -6.43 16.65 -1.69
N GLU A 222 -6.83 17.89 -1.92
CA GLU A 222 -8.19 18.38 -1.64
C GLU A 222 -9.24 17.60 -2.45
N MET A 223 -8.99 17.39 -3.74
CA MET A 223 -9.89 16.60 -4.58
C MET A 223 -9.97 15.14 -4.13
N LEU A 224 -8.86 14.55 -3.67
CA LEU A 224 -8.84 13.19 -3.13
C LEU A 224 -9.74 13.06 -1.90
N PHE A 225 -9.73 14.07 -1.03
CA PHE A 225 -10.49 14.09 0.22
C PHE A 225 -11.96 14.43 0.07
N LYS A 226 -12.37 14.96 -1.09
CA LYS A 226 -13.78 15.25 -1.36
C LYS A 226 -14.68 14.02 -1.23
N ASP A 227 -14.21 12.85 -1.68
CA ASP A 227 -14.99 11.61 -1.60
C ASP A 227 -15.05 11.02 -0.17
N LEU A 228 -14.13 11.46 0.68
CA LEU A 228 -14.02 11.04 2.08
C LEU A 228 -14.46 12.14 3.06
N ALA A 229 -15.22 13.13 2.58
CA ALA A 229 -15.64 14.28 3.39
C ALA A 229 -16.54 13.90 4.58
N HIS A 230 -17.01 12.67 4.68
CA HIS A 230 -17.76 12.15 5.83
C HIS A 230 -16.84 11.69 6.99
N GLU A 231 -15.55 11.51 6.74
CA GLU A 231 -14.55 11.13 7.75
C GLU A 231 -14.03 12.38 8.47
N VAL A 232 -14.19 12.44 9.80
CA VAL A 232 -13.82 13.62 10.61
C VAL A 232 -12.32 13.94 10.48
N GLN A 233 -11.46 12.92 10.53
CA GLN A 233 -10.00 13.10 10.41
C GLN A 233 -9.60 13.63 9.02
N VAL A 234 -10.38 13.31 7.98
CA VAL A 234 -10.17 13.85 6.64
C VAL A 234 -10.56 15.31 6.59
N GLN A 235 -11.67 15.71 7.23
CA GLN A 235 -12.06 17.12 7.33
C GLN A 235 -10.98 17.96 8.02
N ASP A 236 -10.46 17.49 9.16
CA ASP A 236 -9.36 18.14 9.88
C ASP A 236 -8.12 18.30 8.99
N ALA A 237 -7.80 17.27 8.20
CA ALA A 237 -6.68 17.32 7.26
C ALA A 237 -6.93 18.33 6.13
N VAL A 238 -8.15 18.42 5.59
CA VAL A 238 -8.52 19.43 4.58
C VAL A 238 -8.37 20.84 5.15
N THR A 239 -8.85 21.10 6.36
CA THR A 239 -8.71 22.43 7.00
C THR A 239 -7.25 22.80 7.17
N LYS A 240 -6.40 21.89 7.69
CA LYS A 240 -4.96 22.12 7.81
C LYS A 240 -4.29 22.38 6.45
N LEU A 241 -4.66 21.62 5.41
CA LEU A 241 -4.15 21.85 4.06
C LEU A 241 -4.51 23.25 3.54
N GLN A 242 -5.74 23.71 3.79
CA GLN A 242 -6.20 25.03 3.38
C GLN A 242 -5.46 26.15 4.14
N GLU A 243 -5.26 25.98 5.44
CA GLU A 243 -4.48 26.92 6.27
C GLU A 243 -3.04 27.05 5.77
N GLU A 244 -2.38 25.95 5.46
CA GLU A 244 -1.01 25.92 4.91
C GLU A 244 -0.93 26.51 3.48
N ASN A 245 -2.00 26.37 2.70
CA ASN A 245 -2.09 26.96 1.37
C ASN A 245 -2.29 28.49 1.44
N ILE A 246 -3.06 28.98 2.42
CA ILE A 246 -3.36 30.41 2.64
C ILE A 246 -2.21 31.15 3.32
N SER A 247 -1.63 30.59 4.39
CA SER A 247 -0.52 31.20 5.14
C SER A 247 0.73 31.43 4.28
N GLY A 248 0.75 30.79 3.11
CA GLY A 248 1.82 30.82 2.15
C GLY A 248 1.51 31.51 0.83
N SER A 249 0.49 32.39 0.74
CA SER A 249 0.15 33.13 -0.49
C SER A 249 1.41 33.72 -1.14
N PHE A 250 1.68 33.22 -2.35
CA PHE A 250 2.94 33.27 -3.11
C PHE A 250 3.51 34.64 -3.43
#